data_AF-A0A3D0PG69-F1
#
_entry.id   AF-A0A3D0PG69-F1
#
_cell.length_a   1.000
_cell.length_b   1.000
_cell.length_c   1.000
_cell.angle_alpha   90.00
_cell.angle_beta   90.00
_cell.angle_gamma   90.00
#
_symmetry.space_group_name_H-M   'P 1'
#
loop_
_entity.id
_entity.type
_entity.pdbx_description
1 polymer ?
#
loop_
_entity_poly.entity_id
_entity_poly.type
_entity_poly.pdbx_seq_one_letter_code
_entity_poly.pdbx_strand_id
1 'polypeptide(L)'
;MSCQIPAAHAQLSGALVDQLESALNNGDTSALADLVASSDEIGGSELETRYSQLRRQFPDSQWTLAAGQDLADGRNTLNVSVVGNGSQDGRDFRLQASQTLAVRSNGLTLGSQEVLAEESIVRSGERDLAVSVMAPDTVLTGQRYDL
;
A
#
# COMPACT_ATOMS: atom_id res chain seq x y z
N MET A 1 35.93 11.52 -21.43
CA MET A 1 35.65 11.06 -20.06
C MET A 1 34.34 11.69 -19.63
N SER A 2 33.23 10.98 -19.79
CA SER A 2 31.92 11.46 -19.35
C SER A 2 31.73 11.00 -17.91
N CYS A 3 31.86 11.91 -16.94
CA CYS A 3 31.40 11.67 -15.58
C CYS A 3 29.87 11.65 -15.61
N GLN A 4 29.29 10.46 -15.63
CA GLN A 4 27.88 10.26 -15.35
C GLN A 4 27.72 10.41 -13.83
N ILE A 5 27.21 11.56 -13.40
CA ILE A 5 26.78 11.77 -12.01
C ILE A 5 25.63 10.79 -11.78
N PRO A 6 25.73 9.83 -10.85
CA PRO A 6 24.57 9.01 -10.52
C PRO A 6 23.50 9.97 -10.00
N ALA A 7 22.31 9.95 -10.59
CA ALA A 7 21.16 10.62 -10.01
C ALA A 7 21.05 10.11 -8.57
N ALA A 8 21.15 11.02 -7.60
CA ALA A 8 20.84 10.71 -6.22
C ALA A 8 19.34 10.39 -6.20
N HIS A 9 19.00 9.11 -6.36
CA HIS A 9 17.65 8.62 -6.19
C HIS A 9 17.26 8.97 -4.75
N ALA A 10 16.25 9.82 -4.60
CA ALA A 10 15.74 10.16 -3.28
C ALA A 10 15.16 8.88 -2.68
N GLN A 11 15.93 8.23 -1.82
CA GLN A 11 15.47 7.03 -1.11
C GLN A 11 14.27 7.42 -0.24
N LEU A 12 13.27 6.54 -0.18
CA LEU A 12 12.22 6.67 0.83
C LEU A 12 12.88 6.85 2.20
N SER A 13 12.59 7.96 2.86
CA SER A 13 13.16 8.24 4.16
C SER A 13 12.54 7.29 5.18
N GLY A 14 13.37 6.60 5.98
CA GLY A 14 12.88 5.72 7.04
C GLY A 14 11.91 6.45 7.96
N ALA A 15 12.23 7.71 8.30
CA ALA A 15 11.37 8.57 9.11
C ALA A 15 9.97 8.81 8.49
N LEU A 16 9.83 8.87 7.17
CA LEU A 16 8.51 8.97 6.51
C LEU A 16 7.74 7.66 6.65
N VAL A 17 8.41 6.52 6.47
CA VAL A 17 7.82 5.19 6.64
C VAL A 17 7.34 4.98 8.07
N ASP A 18 8.15 5.33 9.07
CA ASP A 18 7.79 5.28 10.49
C ASP A 18 6.59 6.18 10.82
N GLN A 19 6.55 7.38 10.24
CA GLN A 19 5.43 8.32 10.45
C GLN A 19 4.13 7.80 9.83
N LEU A 20 4.19 7.19 8.64
CA LEU A 20 3.03 6.58 7.98
C LEU A 20 2.51 5.38 8.77
N GLU A 21 3.40 4.50 9.22
CA GLU A 21 3.04 3.35 10.04
C GLU A 21 2.39 3.79 11.36
N SER A 22 2.98 4.78 12.02
CA SER A 22 2.42 5.35 13.24
C SER A 22 1.03 5.94 13.01
N ALA A 23 0.84 6.72 11.96
CA ALA A 23 -0.44 7.33 11.66
C ALA A 23 -1.52 6.28 11.29
N LEU A 24 -1.15 5.22 10.56
CA LEU A 24 -2.04 4.09 10.25
C LEU A 24 -2.43 3.27 11.48
N ASN A 25 -1.52 3.07 12.44
CA ASN A 25 -1.81 2.30 13.65
C ASN A 25 -2.56 3.13 14.70
N ASN A 26 -2.28 4.42 14.81
CA ASN A 26 -2.98 5.32 15.75
C ASN A 26 -4.34 5.78 15.24
N GLY A 27 -4.58 5.76 13.92
CA GLY A 27 -5.83 6.28 13.38
C GLY A 27 -5.83 7.73 13.01
N ASP A 28 -4.65 8.33 12.91
CA ASP A 28 -4.49 9.76 12.69
C ASP A 28 -4.67 10.07 11.21
N THR A 29 -5.93 10.09 10.75
CA THR A 29 -6.28 10.36 9.34
C THR A 29 -5.77 11.71 8.87
N SER A 30 -5.73 12.71 9.75
CA SER A 30 -5.13 14.02 9.44
C SER A 30 -3.62 13.91 9.20
N ALA A 31 -2.89 13.15 10.03
CA ALA A 31 -1.47 12.93 9.81
C ALA A 31 -1.21 12.13 8.52
N LEU A 32 -2.06 11.14 8.21
CA LEU A 32 -1.99 10.43 6.92
C LEU A 32 -2.20 11.37 5.73
N ALA A 33 -3.18 12.28 5.82
CA ALA A 33 -3.45 13.25 4.77
C ALA A 33 -2.30 14.27 4.58
N ASP A 34 -1.63 14.68 5.66
CA ASP A 34 -0.44 15.54 5.58
C ASP A 34 0.78 14.83 4.95
N LEU A 35 0.94 13.53 5.22
CA LEU A 35 2.06 12.73 4.73
C LEU A 35 1.89 12.28 3.28
N VAL A 36 0.66 12.25 2.76
CA VAL A 36 0.34 11.91 1.37
C VAL A 36 0.04 13.20 0.61
N ALA A 37 0.98 13.61 -0.24
CA ALA A 37 0.82 14.76 -1.10
C ALA A 37 -0.47 14.61 -1.92
N SER A 38 -1.37 15.59 -1.81
CA SER A 38 -2.74 15.55 -2.34
C SER A 38 -2.83 15.63 -3.87
N SER A 39 -1.77 15.25 -4.60
CA SER A 39 -1.52 15.73 -5.96
C SER A 39 -1.78 14.76 -7.10
N ASP A 40 -2.18 13.49 -6.92
CA ASP A 40 -2.65 12.71 -8.10
C ASP A 40 -3.50 11.45 -7.80
N GLU A 41 -4.55 11.29 -8.61
CA GLU A 41 -5.55 10.21 -8.84
C GLU A 41 -6.23 9.49 -7.67
N ILE A 42 -5.55 9.20 -6.56
CA ILE A 42 -6.18 8.77 -5.30
C ILE A 42 -6.08 9.95 -4.34
N GLY A 43 -6.99 10.91 -4.48
CA GLY A 43 -7.02 12.07 -3.58
C GLY A 43 -6.98 11.63 -2.12
N GLY A 44 -6.35 12.42 -1.25
CA GLY A 44 -6.24 12.12 0.20
C GLY A 44 -7.58 11.65 0.79
N SER A 45 -8.69 12.22 0.31
CA SER A 45 -10.06 11.85 0.70
C SER A 45 -10.49 10.42 0.35
N GLU A 46 -10.04 9.83 -0.75
CA GLU A 46 -10.37 8.43 -1.10
C GLU A 46 -9.55 7.45 -0.25
N LEU A 47 -8.27 7.74 -0.02
CA LEU A 47 -7.44 6.98 0.92
C LEU A 47 -8.02 7.03 2.33
N GLU A 48 -8.37 8.22 2.82
CA GLU A 48 -9.02 8.43 4.11
C GLU A 48 -10.34 7.65 4.23
N THR A 49 -11.16 7.66 3.16
CA THR A 49 -12.44 6.93 3.13
C THR A 49 -12.21 5.43 3.20
N ARG A 50 -11.29 4.90 2.37
CA ARG A 50 -10.96 3.46 2.35
C ARG A 50 -10.38 3.02 3.68
N TYR A 51 -9.46 3.79 4.25
CA TYR A 51 -8.89 3.54 5.56
C TYR A 51 -9.96 3.54 6.67
N SER A 52 -10.85 4.54 6.67
CA SER A 52 -11.95 4.64 7.65
C SER A 52 -12.97 3.51 7.54
N GLN A 53 -13.23 3.00 6.33
CA GLN A 53 -14.07 1.81 6.14
C GLN A 53 -13.39 0.55 6.69
N LEU A 54 -12.11 0.35 6.36
CA LEU A 54 -11.35 -0.81 6.82
C LEU A 54 -11.25 -0.83 8.35
N ARG A 55 -10.94 0.30 8.98
CA ARG A 55 -10.83 0.40 10.44
C ARG A 55 -12.15 0.20 11.17
N ARG A 56 -13.29 0.53 10.55
CA ARG A 56 -14.61 0.18 11.10
C ARG A 56 -14.88 -1.32 11.05
N GLN A 57 -14.38 -2.01 10.03
CA GLN A 57 -14.55 -3.45 9.88
C GLN A 57 -13.52 -4.25 10.70
N PHE A 58 -12.31 -3.72 10.84
CA PHE A 58 -11.19 -4.32 11.56
C PHE A 58 -10.61 -3.30 12.56
N PRO A 59 -11.28 -3.07 13.71
CA PRO A 59 -10.89 -2.05 14.68
C PRO A 59 -9.50 -2.30 15.29
N ASP A 60 -9.11 -3.56 15.43
CA ASP A 60 -7.81 -3.98 15.95
C ASP A 60 -6.76 -4.20 14.84
N SER A 61 -6.95 -3.58 13.67
CA SER A 61 -6.00 -3.70 12.58
C SER A 61 -4.62 -3.16 12.94
N GLN A 62 -3.58 -3.93 12.60
CA GLN A 62 -2.18 -3.60 12.77
C GLN A 62 -1.55 -3.50 11.40
N TRP A 63 -0.92 -2.36 11.13
CA TRP A 63 -0.27 -2.01 9.89
C TRP A 63 1.25 -2.10 10.06
N THR A 64 1.93 -2.62 9.05
CA THR A 64 3.39 -2.67 8.97
C THR A 64 3.85 -2.15 7.63
N LEU A 65 4.76 -1.19 7.63
CA LEU A 65 5.28 -0.58 6.42
C LEU A 65 6.80 -0.78 6.34
N ALA A 66 7.29 -1.03 5.14
CA ALA A 66 8.71 -1.17 4.88
C ALA A 66 9.08 -0.57 3.53
N ALA A 67 10.23 0.11 3.48
CA ALA A 67 10.83 0.49 2.21
C ALA A 67 11.36 -0.77 1.51
N GLY A 68 10.96 -0.95 0.25
CA GLY A 68 11.45 -1.99 -0.64
C GLY A 68 12.65 -1.53 -1.46
N GLN A 69 13.00 -2.30 -2.49
CA GLN A 69 14.07 -1.91 -3.42
C GLN A 69 13.57 -0.83 -4.39
N ASP A 70 14.41 0.15 -4.67
CA ASP A 70 14.12 1.16 -5.69
C ASP A 70 13.98 0.51 -7.08
N LEU A 71 13.02 1.02 -7.86
CA LEU A 71 12.79 0.60 -9.23
C LEU A 71 13.83 1.22 -10.16
N ALA A 72 14.11 0.52 -11.27
CA ALA A 72 15.07 0.96 -12.28
C ALA A 72 14.69 2.29 -12.97
N ASP A 73 13.42 2.70 -12.87
CA ASP A 73 12.89 3.96 -13.40
C ASP A 73 13.03 5.14 -12.41
N GLY A 74 13.65 4.91 -11.25
CA GLY A 74 13.91 5.92 -10.23
C GLY A 74 12.78 6.15 -9.24
N ARG A 75 11.70 5.35 -9.27
CA ARG A 75 10.69 5.32 -8.21
C ARG A 75 11.15 4.45 -7.04
N ASN A 76 10.64 4.71 -5.85
CA ASN A 76 10.88 3.85 -4.69
C ASN A 76 9.78 2.79 -4.57
N THR A 77 10.05 1.74 -3.80
CA THR A 77 9.03 0.74 -3.46
C THR A 77 8.62 0.87 -2.00
N LEU A 78 7.32 0.80 -1.72
CA LEU A 78 6.76 0.76 -0.37
C LEU A 78 5.95 -0.53 -0.22
N ASN A 79 6.36 -1.38 0.72
CA ASN A 79 5.62 -2.57 1.13
C ASN A 79 4.70 -2.19 2.29
N VAL A 80 3.42 -2.51 2.15
CA VAL A 80 2.37 -2.28 3.15
C VAL A 80 1.78 -3.63 3.50
N SER A 81 1.61 -3.91 4.79
CA SER A 81 0.91 -5.12 5.26
C SER A 81 -0.07 -4.73 6.35
N VAL A 82 -1.22 -5.39 6.38
CA VAL A 82 -2.22 -5.21 7.42
C VAL A 82 -2.75 -6.56 7.87
N VAL A 83 -2.82 -6.74 9.18
CA VAL A 83 -3.52 -7.85 9.81
C VAL A 83 -4.61 -7.28 10.70
N GLY A 84 -5.75 -7.93 10.81
CA GLY A 84 -6.84 -7.43 11.65
C GLY A 84 -7.89 -8.46 11.96
N ASN A 85 -8.61 -8.22 13.04
CA ASN A 85 -9.77 -8.99 13.45
C ASN A 85 -11.00 -8.11 13.37
N GLY A 86 -12.11 -8.68 12.91
CA GLY A 86 -13.38 -7.99 12.75
C GLY A 86 -14.55 -8.91 13.01
N SER A 87 -15.70 -8.35 13.35
CA SER A 87 -16.93 -9.13 13.54
C SER A 87 -18.07 -8.46 12.79
N GLN A 88 -18.81 -9.22 11.99
CA GLN A 88 -19.94 -8.73 11.21
C GLN A 88 -21.09 -9.74 11.24
N ASP A 89 -22.29 -9.27 11.60
CA ASP A 89 -23.50 -10.11 11.72
C ASP A 89 -23.29 -11.34 12.63
N GLY A 90 -22.55 -11.18 13.72
CA GLY A 90 -22.25 -12.25 14.68
C GLY A 90 -21.24 -13.30 14.21
N ARG A 91 -20.49 -13.02 13.13
CA ARG A 91 -19.40 -13.87 12.65
C ARG A 91 -18.06 -13.15 12.78
N ASP A 92 -17.04 -13.86 13.22
CA ASP A 92 -15.68 -13.35 13.29
C ASP A 92 -14.90 -13.57 12.00
N PHE A 93 -14.11 -12.57 11.65
CA PHE A 93 -13.28 -12.50 10.47
C PHE A 93 -11.85 -12.12 10.83
N ARG A 94 -10.89 -12.67 10.08
CA ARG A 94 -9.49 -12.26 10.11
C ARG A 94 -9.07 -11.76 8.74
N LEU A 95 -8.51 -10.56 8.70
CA LEU A 95 -7.86 -9.96 7.54
C LEU A 95 -6.36 -10.22 7.62
N GLN A 96 -5.78 -10.64 6.50
CA GLN A 96 -4.35 -10.53 6.23
C GLN A 96 -4.21 -10.02 4.80
N ALA A 97 -3.65 -8.83 4.63
CA ALA A 97 -3.42 -8.24 3.33
C ALA A 97 -2.00 -7.66 3.25
N SER A 98 -1.43 -7.71 2.05
CA SER A 98 -0.15 -7.10 1.72
C SER A 98 -0.22 -6.43 0.35
N GLN A 99 0.50 -5.33 0.21
CA GLN A 99 0.54 -4.54 -1.00
C GLN A 99 1.97 -4.04 -1.22
N THR A 100 2.38 -3.98 -2.48
CA THR A 100 3.64 -3.38 -2.90
C THR A 100 3.32 -2.22 -3.82
N LEU A 101 3.78 -1.02 -3.46
CA LEU A 101 3.51 0.22 -4.15
C LEU A 101 4.80 0.77 -4.76
N ALA A 102 4.75 1.21 -6.01
CA ALA A 102 5.72 2.14 -6.54
C ALA A 102 5.31 3.54 -6.12
N VAL A 103 6.22 4.27 -5.48
CA VAL A 103 5.95 5.60 -4.96
C VAL A 103 7.03 6.58 -5.38
N ARG A 104 6.65 7.84 -5.56
CA ARG A 104 7.61 8.96 -5.56
C ARG A 104 7.58 9.62 -4.20
N SER A 105 8.73 10.04 -3.70
CA SER A 105 8.80 10.85 -2.49
C SER A 105 9.73 12.04 -2.69
N ASN A 106 9.43 13.15 -2.04
CA ASN A 106 10.35 14.28 -1.89
C ASN A 106 11.14 14.22 -0.57
N GLY A 107 11.03 13.12 0.17
CA GLY A 107 11.65 12.89 1.49
C GLY A 107 10.80 13.30 2.69
N LEU A 108 9.77 14.13 2.48
CA LEU A 108 8.85 14.63 3.51
C LEU A 108 7.42 14.12 3.32
N THR A 109 7.01 13.91 2.07
CA THR A 109 5.69 13.40 1.71
C THR A 109 5.78 12.31 0.65
N LEU A 110 4.78 11.42 0.64
CA LEU A 110 4.50 10.49 -0.44
C LEU A 110 3.77 11.21 -1.56
N GLY A 111 4.33 11.17 -2.76
CA GLY A 111 3.69 11.62 -3.99
C GLY A 111 2.82 10.51 -4.62
N SER A 112 2.80 10.46 -5.95
CA SER A 112 2.00 9.47 -6.68
C SER A 112 2.36 8.02 -6.31
N GLN A 113 1.32 7.18 -6.30
CA GLN A 113 1.37 5.78 -5.91
C GLN A 113 0.83 4.91 -7.04
N GLU A 114 1.51 3.81 -7.36
CA GLU A 114 1.05 2.79 -8.29
C GLU A 114 1.13 1.44 -7.60
N VAL A 115 0.06 0.64 -7.67
CA VAL A 115 0.05 -0.71 -7.11
C VAL A 115 0.81 -1.65 -8.03
N LEU A 116 1.94 -2.18 -7.56
CA LEU A 116 2.73 -3.19 -8.27
C LEU A 116 2.23 -4.61 -8.00
N ALA A 117 1.82 -4.88 -6.76
CA ALA A 117 1.30 -6.16 -6.34
C ALA A 117 0.36 -5.99 -5.14
N GLU A 118 -0.66 -6.84 -5.06
CA GLU A 118 -1.61 -6.89 -3.95
C GLU A 118 -2.03 -8.34 -3.68
N GLU A 119 -2.05 -8.72 -2.40
CA GLU A 119 -2.62 -9.98 -1.93
C GLU A 119 -3.50 -9.69 -0.71
N SER A 120 -4.70 -10.27 -0.66
CA SER A 120 -5.62 -10.11 0.47
C SER A 120 -6.36 -11.41 0.74
N ILE A 121 -6.36 -11.83 2.00
CA ILE A 121 -7.03 -13.03 2.48
C ILE A 121 -7.97 -12.62 3.62
N VAL A 122 -9.26 -12.90 3.45
CA VAL A 122 -10.27 -12.74 4.50
C VAL A 122 -10.78 -14.12 4.89
N ARG A 123 -10.63 -14.48 6.17
CA ARG A 123 -11.04 -15.77 6.71
C ARG A 123 -12.21 -15.58 7.66
N SER A 124 -13.25 -16.39 7.52
CA SER A 124 -14.40 -16.42 8.43
C SER A 124 -14.40 -17.71 9.25
N GLY A 125 -14.38 -17.60 10.59
CA GLY A 125 -14.48 -18.74 11.51
C GLY A 125 -13.16 -19.35 12.02
N GLU A 126 -13.29 -20.20 13.06
CA GLU A 126 -12.22 -20.83 13.87
C GLU A 126 -11.23 -21.76 13.11
N ARG A 127 -11.36 -21.96 11.80
CA ARG A 127 -10.53 -22.91 11.04
C ARG A 127 -9.78 -22.26 9.89
N ASP A 128 -8.48 -22.49 9.89
CA ASP A 128 -7.55 -22.23 8.79
C ASP A 128 -8.03 -22.89 7.51
N LEU A 129 -8.39 -22.09 6.51
CA LEU A 129 -8.51 -22.51 5.12
C LEU A 129 -7.43 -21.77 4.33
N ALA A 130 -6.43 -22.53 3.90
CA ALA A 130 -5.40 -22.07 2.99
C ALA A 130 -6.04 -21.85 1.61
N VAL A 131 -6.28 -20.60 1.26
CA VAL A 131 -6.58 -20.21 -0.11
C VAL A 131 -5.40 -19.37 -0.59
N SER A 132 -4.46 -20.01 -1.28
CA SER A 132 -3.48 -19.32 -2.12
C SER A 132 -4.24 -18.76 -3.31
N VAL A 133 -4.27 -17.43 -3.43
CA VAL A 133 -4.71 -16.78 -4.68
C VAL A 133 -3.51 -16.82 -5.62
N MET A 134 -3.59 -17.64 -6.66
CA MET A 134 -2.60 -17.63 -7.74
C MET A 134 -2.60 -16.24 -8.40
N ALA A 135 -1.48 -15.54 -8.36
CA ALA A 135 -1.22 -14.42 -9.25
C ALA A 135 -1.34 -14.93 -10.71
N PRO A 136 -2.07 -14.24 -11.59
CA PRO A 136 -2.00 -14.56 -13.01
C PRO A 136 -0.65 -14.08 -13.55
N ASP A 137 0.24 -15.02 -13.84
CA ASP A 137 1.33 -14.83 -14.79
C ASP A 137 0.73 -14.44 -16.16
N THR A 138 1.29 -13.37 -16.74
CA THR A 138 1.03 -12.87 -18.11
C THR A 138 -0.24 -12.05 -18.34
N VAL A 139 -0.04 -10.75 -18.56
CA VAL A 139 -0.93 -9.96 -19.45
C VAL A 139 -0.29 -9.88 -20.84
N LEU A 140 -0.88 -10.63 -21.78
CA LEU A 140 -0.56 -10.58 -23.20
C LEU A 140 -1.56 -9.61 -23.85
N THR A 141 -1.30 -8.31 -23.81
CA THR A 141 -2.13 -7.32 -24.53
C THR A 141 -1.66 -7.19 -25.98
N GLY A 142 -1.87 -8.25 -26.75
CA GLY A 142 -1.81 -8.18 -28.20
C GLY A 142 -3.23 -8.18 -28.77
N GLN A 143 -3.88 -7.03 -28.91
CA GLN A 143 -4.99 -6.87 -29.85
C GLN A 143 -4.93 -5.50 -30.54
N ARG A 144 -4.37 -5.48 -31.76
CA ARG A 144 -4.77 -4.52 -32.79
C ARG A 144 -6.16 -4.94 -33.27
N TYR A 145 -7.14 -4.05 -33.17
CA TYR A 145 -8.32 -4.12 -34.01
C TYR A 145 -8.12 -3.11 -35.15
N ASP A 146 -8.10 -3.63 -36.37
CA ASP A 146 -8.19 -2.88 -37.62
C ASP A 146 -9.68 -2.84 -38.00
N LEU A 147 -10.23 -1.65 -38.21
CA LEU A 147 -11.46 -1.39 -38.98
C LEU A 147 -11.28 -0.06 -39.72
#